data_AF-K7M1T1-F1
#
_entry.id   AF-K7M1T1-F1
#
_cell.length_a   1.000
_cell.length_b   1.000
_cell.length_c   1.000
_cell.angle_alpha   90.00
_cell.angle_beta   90.00
_cell.angle_gamma   90.00
#
_symmetry.space_group_name_H-M   'P 1'
#
loop_
_entity.id
_entity.type
_entity.pdbx_description
1 polymer ?
#
loop_
_entity_poly.entity_id
_entity_poly.type
_entity_poly.pdbx_seq_one_letter_code
_entity_poly.pdbx_strand_id
1 'polypeptide(L)'
;MEMTPSNLAMLCSAAHFLEMECDDDDGPAGTPNLKPQIEKFLDGIRFWTWSELLEALKLCQGLFSFKGYLEILDRIVDNLIERLASPGITSPNTCSSNRSSFQFSCATSSNNSWRNNCSGATWWFEHLLFLKIDLLDKVIRTMISYDFDHGVVSRFLFHYHNSSCLGAAQAEKMESTKVVIDLVLLLESRSISCKDLFNLNRSAVSLKMSRSCINKIESLIGPLLDQTTIDYLLLPSPHGKGQAYDVDFVLRLVHIFFFGGSFELTSNRLMRVAKMMDLFLVEVAPDPHLKPFEFEALITVLPDAARESHDQLYLAMDMYLKLSI
;
A
#
# COMPACT_ATOMS: atom_id res chain seq x y z
N MET A 1 7.15 -21.32 -36.17
CA MET A 1 7.46 -20.10 -35.40
C MET A 1 8.00 -20.55 -34.07
N GLU A 2 9.16 -20.07 -33.64
CA GLU A 2 9.70 -20.41 -32.32
C GLU A 2 8.90 -19.68 -31.25
N MET A 3 8.48 -20.39 -30.20
CA MET A 3 7.65 -19.80 -29.15
C MET A 3 8.55 -19.17 -28.08
N THR A 4 8.32 -17.90 -27.80
CA THR A 4 9.11 -17.09 -26.89
C THR A 4 8.20 -16.41 -25.86
N PRO A 5 8.70 -16.06 -24.67
CA PRO A 5 7.92 -15.30 -23.69
C PRO A 5 7.34 -14.00 -24.27
N SER A 6 8.05 -13.41 -25.24
CA SER A 6 7.66 -12.18 -25.94
C SER A 6 6.56 -12.33 -27.00
N ASN A 7 6.30 -13.53 -27.51
CA ASN A 7 5.22 -13.77 -28.48
C ASN A 7 4.04 -14.54 -27.89
N LEU A 8 4.20 -15.09 -26.69
CA LEU A 8 3.20 -15.89 -25.98
C LEU A 8 1.83 -15.21 -25.91
N ALA A 9 1.77 -13.96 -25.46
CA ALA A 9 0.52 -13.21 -25.34
C ALA A 9 -0.25 -13.09 -26.67
N MET A 10 0.47 -12.83 -27.77
CA MET A 10 -0.11 -12.74 -29.11
C MET A 10 -0.55 -14.12 -29.62
N LEU A 11 0.23 -15.16 -29.36
CA LEU A 11 -0.10 -16.53 -29.73
C LEU A 11 -1.34 -17.04 -28.98
N CYS A 12 -1.49 -16.71 -27.69
CA CYS A 12 -2.70 -17.01 -26.93
C CYS A 12 -3.92 -16.28 -27.50
N SER A 13 -3.75 -15.01 -27.87
CA SER A 13 -4.82 -14.21 -28.48
C SER A 13 -5.24 -14.76 -29.84
N ALA A 14 -4.28 -15.19 -30.65
CA ALA A 14 -4.52 -15.80 -31.95
C ALA A 14 -5.19 -17.18 -31.81
N ALA A 15 -4.74 -18.02 -30.87
CA ALA A 15 -5.36 -19.31 -30.58
C ALA A 15 -6.84 -19.16 -30.20
N HIS A 16 -7.14 -18.16 -29.37
CA HIS A 16 -8.51 -17.86 -28.95
C HIS A 16 -9.36 -17.29 -30.10
N PHE A 17 -8.84 -16.32 -30.86
CA PHE A 17 -9.56 -15.74 -32.01
C PHE A 17 -9.90 -16.78 -33.08
N LEU A 18 -9.04 -17.79 -33.25
CA LEU A 18 -9.24 -18.88 -34.19
C LEU A 18 -10.04 -20.05 -33.62
N GLU A 19 -10.60 -19.91 -32.40
CA GLU A 19 -11.38 -20.93 -31.71
C GLU A 19 -10.67 -22.30 -31.70
N MET A 20 -9.35 -22.30 -31.46
CA MET A 20 -8.55 -23.53 -31.33
C MET A 20 -8.79 -24.23 -29.97
N GLU A 21 -10.06 -24.37 -29.59
CA GLU A 21 -10.52 -24.92 -28.31
C GLU A 21 -10.81 -26.43 -28.37
N CYS A 22 -10.82 -27.02 -29.56
CA CYS A 22 -11.29 -28.38 -29.74
C CYS A 22 -10.23 -29.44 -29.40
N ASP A 23 -10.50 -30.18 -28.33
CA ASP A 23 -9.94 -31.51 -28.05
C ASP A 23 -10.63 -32.61 -28.88
N ASP A 24 -11.56 -32.24 -29.76
CA ASP A 24 -12.27 -33.16 -30.64
C ASP A 24 -11.42 -33.51 -31.87
N ASP A 25 -11.13 -34.80 -32.00
CA ASP A 25 -10.37 -35.52 -33.04
C ASP A 25 -10.94 -35.39 -34.47
N ASP A 26 -11.83 -34.42 -34.73
CA ASP A 26 -12.60 -34.27 -35.97
C ASP A 26 -12.09 -33.13 -36.89
N GLY A 27 -10.97 -32.49 -36.54
CA GLY A 27 -10.25 -31.58 -37.43
C GLY A 27 -9.42 -32.35 -38.49
N PRO A 28 -9.16 -31.78 -39.69
CA PRO A 28 -8.33 -32.44 -40.69
C PRO A 28 -6.96 -32.78 -40.09
N ALA A 29 -6.65 -34.08 -40.01
CA ALA A 29 -5.41 -34.60 -39.44
C ALA A 29 -4.19 -33.86 -40.00
N GLY A 30 -3.64 -32.92 -39.22
CA GLY A 30 -2.46 -32.16 -39.61
C GLY A 30 -2.47 -30.65 -39.30
N THR A 31 -3.58 -30.04 -38.86
CA THR A 31 -3.52 -28.65 -38.37
C THR A 31 -2.96 -28.61 -36.94
N PRO A 32 -1.81 -27.95 -36.69
CA PRO A 32 -1.22 -27.91 -35.37
C PRO A 32 -2.04 -27.03 -34.43
N ASN A 33 -2.70 -27.64 -33.43
CA ASN A 33 -3.37 -26.90 -32.35
C ASN A 33 -2.34 -26.17 -31.50
N LEU A 34 -2.57 -24.87 -31.28
CA LEU A 34 -1.63 -23.99 -30.58
C LEU A 34 -1.74 -24.12 -29.06
N LYS A 35 -2.92 -24.46 -28.53
CA LYS A 35 -3.18 -24.65 -27.09
C LYS A 35 -2.27 -25.70 -26.42
N PRO A 36 -2.17 -26.97 -26.87
CA PRO A 36 -1.29 -27.96 -26.23
C PRO A 36 0.20 -27.59 -26.37
N GLN A 37 0.57 -26.83 -27.41
CA GLN A 37 1.94 -26.31 -27.54
C GLN A 37 2.21 -25.23 -26.49
N ILE A 38 1.28 -24.30 -26.28
CA ILE A 38 1.34 -23.27 -25.23
C ILE A 38 1.47 -23.91 -23.85
N GLU A 39 0.65 -24.92 -23.54
CA GLU A 39 0.71 -25.64 -22.26
C GLU A 39 2.07 -26.29 -22.04
N LYS A 40 2.58 -27.03 -23.03
CA LYS A 40 3.91 -27.66 -22.96
C LYS A 40 5.05 -26.66 -22.77
N PHE A 41 4.92 -25.46 -23.33
CA PHE A 41 5.90 -24.39 -23.15
C PHE A 41 5.81 -23.75 -21.77
N LEU A 42 4.59 -23.59 -21.25
CA LEU A 42 4.34 -23.11 -19.89
C LEU A 42 4.85 -24.09 -18.83
N ASP A 43 4.94 -25.39 -19.11
CA ASP A 43 5.60 -26.35 -18.20
C ASP A 43 7.09 -25.99 -17.99
N GLY A 44 7.71 -25.32 -18.96
CA GLY A 44 9.09 -24.83 -18.89
C GLY A 44 9.26 -23.49 -18.17
N ILE A 45 8.19 -22.86 -17.67
CA ILE A 45 8.23 -21.50 -17.09
C ILE A 45 9.20 -21.37 -15.91
N ARG A 46 9.39 -22.45 -15.15
CA ARG A 46 10.32 -22.50 -14.00
C ARG A 46 11.76 -22.18 -14.43
N PHE A 47 12.13 -22.45 -15.68
CA PHE A 47 13.47 -22.23 -16.21
C PHE A 47 13.68 -20.86 -16.88
N TRP A 48 12.64 -20.05 -17.03
CA TRP A 48 12.77 -18.72 -17.65
C TRP A 48 13.67 -17.82 -16.83
N THR A 49 14.36 -16.89 -17.45
CA THR A 49 15.06 -15.82 -16.75
C THR A 49 14.07 -14.85 -16.08
N TRP A 50 14.55 -14.03 -15.14
CA TRP A 50 13.72 -12.98 -14.53
C TRP A 50 13.21 -11.98 -15.60
N SER A 51 14.04 -11.62 -16.57
CA SER A 51 13.68 -10.70 -17.65
C SER A 51 12.55 -11.25 -18.52
N GLU A 52 12.66 -12.52 -18.92
CA GLU A 52 11.65 -13.21 -19.73
C GLU A 52 10.29 -13.29 -19.02
N LEU A 53 10.31 -13.56 -17.71
CA LEU A 53 9.09 -13.59 -16.90
C LEU A 53 8.41 -12.21 -16.84
N LEU A 54 9.20 -11.14 -16.62
CA LEU A 54 8.66 -9.78 -16.60
C LEU A 54 8.17 -9.32 -17.97
N GLU A 55 8.83 -9.73 -19.05
CA GLU A 55 8.40 -9.40 -20.41
C GLU A 55 7.08 -10.09 -20.77
N ALA A 56 6.95 -11.38 -20.46
CA ALA A 56 5.68 -12.09 -20.59
C ALA A 56 4.58 -11.39 -19.78
N LEU A 57 4.86 -11.03 -18.52
CA LEU A 57 3.91 -10.33 -17.66
C LEU A 57 3.49 -8.96 -18.21
N LYS A 58 4.41 -8.20 -18.82
CA LYS A 58 4.11 -6.90 -19.49
C LYS A 58 3.13 -7.07 -20.64
N LEU A 59 3.43 -8.03 -21.52
CA LEU A 59 2.58 -8.32 -22.67
C LEU A 59 1.21 -8.83 -22.22
N CYS A 60 1.18 -9.51 -21.08
CA CYS A 60 -0.04 -10.02 -20.53
C CYS A 60 -1.04 -8.96 -20.02
N GLN A 61 -0.62 -7.71 -19.85
CA GLN A 61 -1.50 -6.64 -19.36
C GLN A 61 -2.50 -6.11 -20.40
N GLY A 62 -2.40 -6.54 -21.66
CA GLY A 62 -3.30 -6.10 -22.72
C GLY A 62 -4.55 -6.95 -22.93
N LEU A 63 -4.71 -8.07 -22.20
CA LEU A 63 -5.50 -9.21 -22.68
C LEU A 63 -6.51 -9.79 -21.66
N PHE A 64 -6.97 -9.02 -20.68
CA PHE A 64 -7.84 -9.47 -19.57
C PHE A 64 -9.26 -10.00 -19.95
N SER A 65 -9.57 -10.18 -21.24
CA SER A 65 -10.96 -10.35 -21.71
C SER A 65 -11.47 -11.80 -21.81
N PHE A 66 -10.66 -12.85 -21.57
CA PHE A 66 -11.12 -14.25 -21.72
C PHE A 66 -10.60 -15.23 -20.65
N LYS A 67 -11.37 -16.29 -20.38
CA LYS A 67 -11.16 -17.25 -19.29
C LYS A 67 -9.89 -18.08 -19.40
N GLY A 68 -9.61 -18.71 -20.56
CA GLY A 68 -8.40 -19.53 -20.74
C GLY A 68 -7.10 -18.73 -20.62
N TYR A 69 -7.19 -17.42 -20.83
CA TYR A 69 -6.09 -16.50 -20.65
C TYR A 69 -5.78 -16.20 -19.17
N LEU A 70 -6.80 -16.22 -18.31
CA LEU A 70 -6.64 -16.02 -16.87
C LEU A 70 -5.77 -17.13 -16.25
N GLU A 71 -5.92 -18.38 -16.72
CA GLU A 71 -5.15 -19.53 -16.24
C GLU A 71 -3.65 -19.42 -16.59
N ILE A 72 -3.33 -18.90 -17.78
CA ILE A 72 -1.94 -18.64 -18.18
C ILE A 72 -1.35 -17.52 -17.32
N LEU A 73 -2.12 -16.46 -17.12
CA LEU A 73 -1.73 -15.37 -16.24
C LEU A 73 -1.52 -15.85 -14.79
N ASP A 74 -2.37 -16.75 -14.29
CA ASP A 74 -2.21 -17.39 -12.98
C ASP A 74 -0.86 -18.10 -12.90
N ARG A 75 -0.52 -18.96 -13.87
CA ARG A 75 0.77 -19.66 -13.90
C ARG A 75 1.98 -18.72 -13.91
N ILE A 76 1.89 -17.61 -14.64
CA ILE A 76 2.97 -16.60 -14.71
C ILE A 76 3.10 -15.88 -13.37
N VAL A 77 1.98 -15.46 -12.77
CA VAL A 77 1.97 -14.78 -11.46
C VAL A 77 2.44 -15.73 -10.37
N ASP A 78 1.97 -16.98 -10.34
CA ASP A 78 2.43 -18.01 -9.40
C ASP A 78 3.96 -18.17 -9.45
N ASN A 79 4.54 -18.27 -10.66
CA ASN A 79 5.99 -18.36 -10.81
C ASN A 79 6.73 -17.09 -10.40
N LEU A 80 6.13 -15.91 -10.58
CA LEU A 80 6.66 -14.65 -10.06
C LEU A 80 6.72 -14.69 -8.54
N ILE A 81 5.62 -15.08 -7.89
CA ILE A 81 5.49 -15.11 -6.44
C ILE A 81 6.42 -16.17 -5.82
N GLU A 82 6.49 -17.38 -6.38
CA GLU A 82 7.44 -18.42 -5.96
C GLU A 82 8.90 -17.92 -5.99
N ARG A 83 9.28 -17.15 -7.03
CA ARG A 83 10.63 -16.59 -7.15
C ARG A 83 10.89 -15.48 -6.15
N LEU A 84 9.91 -14.60 -5.93
CA LEU A 84 10.01 -13.53 -4.95
C LEU A 84 10.12 -14.08 -3.51
N ALA A 85 9.49 -15.22 -3.23
CA ALA A 85 9.53 -15.87 -1.92
C ALA A 85 10.87 -16.60 -1.67
N SER A 86 11.59 -16.94 -2.74
CA SER A 86 12.82 -17.72 -2.64
C SER A 86 13.97 -16.88 -2.07
N PRO A 87 14.55 -17.25 -0.91
CA PRO A 87 15.63 -16.50 -0.26
C PRO A 87 16.96 -16.51 -1.05
N GLY A 88 17.05 -17.27 -2.14
CA GLY A 88 18.26 -17.42 -2.96
C GLY A 88 18.50 -16.32 -4.00
N ILE A 89 17.51 -15.48 -4.31
CA ILE A 89 17.64 -14.44 -5.34
C ILE A 89 18.12 -13.14 -4.68
N THR A 90 19.40 -13.08 -4.31
CA THR A 90 20.07 -11.78 -4.23
C THR A 90 20.06 -11.18 -5.63
N SER A 91 19.28 -10.12 -5.84
CA SER A 91 19.32 -9.19 -6.99
C SER A 91 20.00 -9.74 -8.26
N PRO A 92 19.26 -9.93 -9.38
CA PRO A 92 19.84 -10.36 -10.67
C PRO A 92 21.00 -9.46 -11.16
N ASN A 93 21.17 -8.28 -10.56
CA ASN A 93 22.16 -7.27 -10.91
C ASN A 93 23.47 -7.40 -10.11
N THR A 94 23.63 -8.43 -9.27
CA THR A 94 24.86 -8.60 -8.47
C THR A 94 25.92 -9.39 -9.25
N CYS A 95 26.26 -8.92 -10.44
CA CYS A 95 27.47 -9.31 -11.13
C CYS A 95 28.65 -8.43 -10.66
N SER A 96 29.62 -9.09 -10.01
CA SER A 96 31.00 -8.67 -9.76
C SER A 96 31.26 -7.22 -9.33
N SER A 97 31.46 -7.01 -8.04
CA SER A 97 32.47 -6.05 -7.61
C SER A 97 33.16 -6.62 -6.38
N ASN A 98 34.45 -6.90 -6.55
CA ASN A 98 35.36 -7.38 -5.53
C ASN A 98 35.12 -6.70 -4.19
N ARG A 99 34.85 -7.51 -3.16
CA ARG A 99 35.02 -7.07 -1.77
C ARG A 99 36.49 -6.78 -1.53
N SER A 100 36.88 -5.52 -1.65
CA SER A 100 38.01 -4.98 -0.89
C SER A 100 37.44 -3.97 0.10
N SER A 101 37.39 -4.41 1.36
CA SER A 101 37.33 -3.58 2.55
C SER A 101 38.23 -2.35 2.39
N PHE A 102 37.69 -1.14 2.52
CA PHE A 102 38.28 -0.06 3.32
C PHE A 102 37.22 1.02 3.60
N GLN A 103 37.05 1.27 4.89
CA GLN A 103 36.24 2.32 5.49
C GLN A 103 36.88 3.69 5.25
N PHE A 104 36.13 4.67 4.75
CA PHE A 104 36.35 6.08 5.07
C PHE A 104 35.04 6.87 4.97
N SER A 105 34.61 7.41 6.10
CA SER A 105 33.58 8.44 6.19
C SER A 105 34.23 9.80 5.98
N CYS A 106 33.68 10.65 5.12
CA CYS A 106 33.72 12.12 5.18
C CYS A 106 32.62 12.70 4.28
N ALA A 107 31.85 13.64 4.81
CA ALA A 107 30.69 14.27 4.17
C ALA A 107 31.08 15.36 3.15
N THR A 108 30.30 15.50 2.08
CA THR A 108 29.89 16.80 1.50
C THR A 108 28.76 16.58 0.49
N SER A 109 27.87 17.56 0.41
CA SER A 109 26.56 17.58 -0.25
C SER A 109 26.48 16.99 -1.66
N SER A 110 25.47 16.15 -1.90
CA SER A 110 24.70 16.18 -3.15
C SER A 110 23.35 15.46 -2.99
N ASN A 111 22.30 16.11 -3.47
CA ASN A 111 20.95 15.59 -3.63
C ASN A 111 20.97 14.25 -4.39
N ASN A 112 20.40 13.22 -3.77
CA ASN A 112 19.68 12.07 -4.34
C ASN A 112 19.79 10.89 -3.37
N SER A 113 19.14 11.00 -2.21
CA SER A 113 19.09 9.93 -1.20
C SER A 113 18.09 8.81 -1.51
N TRP A 114 17.55 8.72 -2.73
CA TRP A 114 16.66 7.63 -3.14
C TRP A 114 17.37 6.38 -3.63
N ARG A 115 18.71 6.39 -3.74
CA ARG A 115 19.43 5.30 -4.41
C ARG A 115 20.20 4.34 -3.50
N ASN A 116 19.99 4.33 -2.19
CA ASN A 116 20.86 3.50 -1.34
C ASN A 116 20.21 2.85 -0.12
N ASN A 117 19.03 2.24 -0.29
CA ASN A 117 18.44 1.32 0.71
C ASN A 117 17.75 0.12 0.04
N CYS A 118 18.40 -0.53 -0.93
CA CYS A 118 17.96 -1.87 -1.35
C CYS A 118 18.29 -2.88 -0.25
N SER A 119 17.43 -2.95 0.77
CA SER A 119 17.37 -4.10 1.65
C SER A 119 17.09 -5.36 0.83
N GLY A 120 17.55 -6.53 1.27
CA GLY A 120 17.35 -7.79 0.53
C GLY A 120 15.90 -8.13 0.19
N ALA A 121 14.91 -7.48 0.82
CA ALA A 121 13.49 -7.67 0.56
C ALA A 121 12.86 -6.69 -0.45
N THR A 122 13.55 -5.61 -0.84
CA THR A 122 12.97 -4.53 -1.68
C THR A 122 13.57 -4.44 -3.09
N TRP A 123 14.46 -5.37 -3.45
CA TRP A 123 15.18 -5.35 -4.74
C TRP A 123 14.26 -5.37 -5.96
N TRP A 124 13.08 -5.96 -5.85
CA TRP A 124 12.14 -6.18 -6.95
C TRP A 124 11.12 -5.06 -7.13
N PHE A 125 11.06 -4.06 -6.23
CA PHE A 125 10.00 -3.04 -6.23
C PHE A 125 9.99 -2.24 -7.54
N GLU A 126 11.16 -1.75 -7.96
CA GLU A 126 11.33 -1.00 -9.22
C GLU A 126 10.95 -1.83 -10.44
N HIS A 127 11.23 -3.13 -10.38
CA HIS A 127 10.96 -4.04 -11.48
C HIS A 127 9.47 -4.26 -11.69
N LEU A 128 8.61 -4.04 -10.69
CA LEU A 128 7.16 -4.24 -10.77
C LEU A 128 6.35 -2.93 -10.84
N LEU A 129 6.98 -1.77 -11.02
CA LEU A 129 6.25 -0.51 -11.20
C LEU A 129 5.47 -0.41 -12.51
N PHE A 130 5.76 -1.28 -13.48
CA PHE A 130 5.03 -1.33 -14.76
C PHE A 130 3.64 -1.98 -14.67
N LEU A 131 3.27 -2.55 -13.52
CA LEU A 131 1.98 -3.22 -13.33
C LEU A 131 0.83 -2.21 -13.42
N LYS A 132 -0.15 -2.45 -14.29
CA LYS A 132 -1.45 -1.77 -14.24
C LYS A 132 -2.25 -2.23 -13.03
N ILE A 133 -3.24 -1.42 -12.67
CA ILE A 133 -4.09 -1.59 -11.50
C ILE A 133 -4.74 -2.99 -11.42
N ASP A 134 -5.28 -3.52 -12.51
CA ASP A 134 -5.92 -4.86 -12.53
C ASP A 134 -4.90 -5.98 -12.23
N LEU A 135 -3.69 -5.86 -12.78
CA LEU A 135 -2.65 -6.84 -12.55
C LEU A 135 -2.06 -6.71 -11.14
N LEU A 136 -1.94 -5.48 -10.63
CA LEU A 136 -1.52 -5.22 -9.26
C LEU A 136 -2.46 -5.92 -8.28
N ASP A 137 -3.78 -5.79 -8.44
CA ASP A 137 -4.75 -6.47 -7.58
C ASP A 137 -4.55 -7.99 -7.59
N LYS A 138 -4.41 -8.59 -8.78
CA LYS A 138 -4.16 -10.03 -8.93
C LYS A 138 -2.84 -10.48 -8.28
N VAL A 139 -1.75 -9.76 -8.54
CA VAL A 139 -0.43 -10.07 -7.97
C VAL A 139 -0.46 -10.02 -6.45
N ILE A 140 -1.09 -9.00 -5.88
CA ILE A 140 -1.14 -8.81 -4.42
C ILE A 140 -2.02 -9.85 -3.75
N ARG A 141 -3.19 -10.18 -4.33
CA ARG A 141 -4.03 -11.28 -3.82
C ARG A 141 -3.30 -12.62 -3.87
N THR A 142 -2.52 -12.86 -4.91
CA THR A 142 -1.71 -14.08 -5.04
C THR A 142 -0.55 -14.10 -4.03
N MET A 143 0.10 -12.96 -3.77
CA MET A 143 1.08 -12.85 -2.69
C MET A 143 0.46 -13.24 -1.35
N ILE A 144 -0.72 -12.71 -1.03
CA ILE A 144 -1.44 -13.01 0.22
C ILE A 144 -1.81 -14.50 0.29
N SER A 145 -2.24 -15.13 -0.80
CA SER A 145 -2.55 -16.57 -0.81
C SER A 145 -1.32 -17.47 -0.64
N TYR A 146 -0.13 -16.97 -0.93
CA TYR A 146 1.17 -17.63 -0.71
C TYR A 146 1.80 -17.28 0.66
N ASP A 147 1.05 -16.63 1.56
CA ASP A 147 1.53 -16.24 2.90
C ASP A 147 2.78 -15.33 2.84
N PHE A 148 2.82 -14.41 1.87
CA PHE A 148 3.85 -13.39 1.84
C PHE A 148 3.81 -12.49 3.07
N ASP A 149 4.99 -12.06 3.52
CA ASP A 149 5.08 -11.08 4.61
C ASP A 149 4.30 -9.80 4.28
N HIS A 150 3.21 -9.57 5.03
CA HIS A 150 2.32 -8.42 4.85
C HIS A 150 3.05 -7.07 5.02
N GLY A 151 4.15 -7.03 5.78
CA GLY A 151 5.01 -5.84 5.92
C GLY A 151 5.82 -5.52 4.66
N VAL A 152 6.26 -6.53 3.91
CA VAL A 152 6.88 -6.39 2.58
C VAL A 152 5.83 -5.94 1.56
N VAL A 153 4.67 -6.61 1.55
CA VAL A 153 3.57 -6.30 0.61
C VAL A 153 3.06 -4.88 0.81
N SER A 154 2.83 -4.45 2.06
CA SER A 154 2.39 -3.07 2.35
C SER A 154 3.42 -2.04 1.89
N ARG A 155 4.71 -2.25 2.17
CA ARG A 155 5.78 -1.36 1.68
C ARG A 155 5.82 -1.27 0.16
N PHE A 156 5.62 -2.39 -0.54
CA PHE A 156 5.52 -2.39 -1.99
C PHE A 156 4.31 -1.58 -2.48
N LEU A 157 3.14 -1.77 -1.88
CA LEU A 157 1.92 -1.02 -2.22
C LEU A 157 2.10 0.49 -2.06
N PHE A 158 2.69 0.95 -0.96
CA PHE A 158 2.97 2.38 -0.76
C PHE A 158 4.04 2.90 -1.73
N HIS A 159 5.06 2.10 -2.02
CA HIS A 159 6.07 2.45 -3.02
C HIS A 159 5.44 2.59 -4.41
N TYR A 160 4.63 1.62 -4.81
CA TYR A 160 3.86 1.66 -6.06
C TYR A 160 2.95 2.88 -6.11
N HIS A 161 2.18 3.14 -5.04
CA HIS A 161 1.28 4.28 -4.96
C HIS A 161 2.00 5.60 -5.19
N ASN A 162 3.09 5.84 -4.44
CA ASN A 162 3.89 7.05 -4.55
C ASN A 162 4.45 7.23 -5.95
N SER A 163 5.02 6.18 -6.55
CA SER A 163 5.56 6.22 -7.92
C SER A 163 4.46 6.45 -8.97
N SER A 164 3.31 5.79 -8.84
CA SER A 164 2.18 5.94 -9.77
C SER A 164 1.57 7.34 -9.73
N CYS A 165 1.65 8.03 -8.58
CA CYS A 165 1.08 9.37 -8.41
C CYS A 165 2.01 10.50 -8.86
N LEU A 166 3.29 10.21 -9.13
CA LEU A 166 4.23 11.19 -9.67
C LEU A 166 3.88 11.50 -11.13
N GLY A 167 3.50 12.74 -11.41
CA GLY A 167 3.20 13.22 -12.76
C GLY A 167 1.86 12.76 -13.37
N ALA A 168 1.12 11.87 -12.71
CA ALA A 168 -0.18 11.36 -13.21
C ALA A 168 -1.31 12.40 -13.15
N ALA A 169 -2.37 12.17 -13.93
CA ALA A 169 -3.58 12.98 -13.89
C ALA A 169 -4.40 12.71 -12.61
N GLN A 170 -5.22 13.67 -12.17
CA GLN A 170 -5.99 13.54 -10.92
C GLN A 170 -6.87 12.28 -10.88
N ALA A 171 -7.52 11.94 -12.01
CA ALA A 171 -8.38 10.75 -12.10
C ALA A 171 -7.58 9.44 -11.91
N GLU A 172 -6.39 9.34 -12.51
CA GLU A 172 -5.52 8.18 -12.37
C GLU A 172 -5.01 8.03 -10.94
N LYS A 173 -4.66 9.16 -10.30
CA LYS A 173 -4.26 9.16 -8.88
C LYS A 173 -5.39 8.66 -7.99
N MET A 174 -6.63 9.10 -8.23
CA MET A 174 -7.79 8.64 -7.47
C MET A 174 -8.00 7.13 -7.61
N GLU A 175 -7.91 6.60 -8.83
CA GLU A 175 -8.11 5.16 -9.07
C GLU A 175 -6.98 4.33 -8.42
N SER A 176 -5.73 4.74 -8.61
CA SER A 176 -4.58 4.11 -7.93
C SER A 176 -4.73 4.14 -6.41
N THR A 177 -5.09 5.30 -5.85
CA THR A 177 -5.32 5.44 -4.40
C THR A 177 -6.41 4.48 -3.92
N LYS A 178 -7.54 4.40 -4.64
CA LYS A 178 -8.66 3.53 -4.29
C LYS A 178 -8.24 2.06 -4.23
N VAL A 179 -7.56 1.57 -5.26
CA VAL A 179 -7.13 0.17 -5.31
C VAL A 179 -6.08 -0.12 -4.25
N VAL A 180 -5.14 0.80 -4.01
CA VAL A 180 -4.16 0.64 -2.93
C VAL A 180 -4.85 0.55 -1.57
N ILE A 181 -5.87 1.37 -1.29
CA ILE A 181 -6.66 1.26 -0.06
C ILE A 181 -7.31 -0.13 0.04
N ASP A 182 -7.97 -0.57 -1.02
CA ASP A 182 -8.69 -1.86 -1.05
C ASP A 182 -7.74 -3.05 -0.86
N LEU A 183 -6.51 -2.98 -1.38
CA LEU A 183 -5.50 -4.01 -1.20
C LEU A 183 -4.84 -3.97 0.18
N VAL A 184 -4.56 -2.79 0.72
CA VAL A 184 -4.01 -2.64 2.07
C VAL A 184 -4.99 -3.14 3.14
N LEU A 185 -6.30 -3.04 2.90
CA LEU A 185 -7.35 -3.62 3.75
C LEU A 185 -7.31 -5.15 3.84
N LEU A 186 -6.67 -5.83 2.88
CA LEU A 186 -6.50 -7.28 2.91
C LEU A 186 -5.33 -7.71 3.80
N LEU A 187 -4.47 -6.76 4.20
CA LEU A 187 -3.28 -7.02 5.00
C LEU A 187 -3.57 -6.90 6.50
N GLU A 188 -2.74 -7.55 7.30
CA GLU A 188 -2.79 -7.42 8.75
C GLU A 188 -2.41 -6.00 9.19
N SER A 189 -3.31 -5.31 9.90
CA SER A 189 -3.14 -3.91 10.27
C SER A 189 -1.85 -3.62 11.07
N ARG A 190 -1.33 -4.60 11.82
CA ARG A 190 -0.09 -4.46 12.61
C ARG A 190 1.18 -4.44 11.78
N SER A 191 1.15 -5.00 10.58
CA SER A 191 2.31 -5.05 9.68
C SER A 191 2.50 -3.75 8.89
N ILE A 192 1.50 -2.87 8.93
CA ILE A 192 1.45 -1.65 8.13
C ILE A 192 2.06 -0.49 8.92
N SER A 193 2.91 0.28 8.25
CA SER A 193 3.50 1.49 8.78
C SER A 193 2.45 2.59 9.01
N CYS A 194 2.36 3.10 10.24
CA CYS A 194 1.48 4.22 10.59
C CYS A 194 1.77 5.43 9.70
N LYS A 195 3.05 5.76 9.50
CA LYS A 195 3.50 6.87 8.67
C LYS A 195 2.91 6.80 7.27
N ASP A 196 2.92 5.61 6.67
CA ASP A 196 2.47 5.42 5.30
C ASP A 196 0.94 5.48 5.19
N LEU A 197 0.20 4.99 6.19
CA LEU A 197 -1.25 5.16 6.27
C LEU A 197 -1.67 6.63 6.41
N PHE A 198 -0.97 7.40 7.25
CA PHE A 198 -1.24 8.83 7.39
C PHE A 198 -0.89 9.62 6.11
N ASN A 199 0.20 9.24 5.42
CA ASN A 199 0.53 9.83 4.12
C ASN A 199 -0.53 9.48 3.06
N LEU A 200 -1.02 8.24 3.04
CA LEU A 200 -2.12 7.83 2.17
C LEU A 200 -3.40 8.61 2.47
N ASN A 201 -3.73 8.82 3.74
CA ASN A 201 -4.87 9.64 4.15
C ASN A 201 -4.73 11.11 3.68
N ARG A 202 -3.55 11.70 3.89
CA ARG A 202 -3.22 13.06 3.39
C ARG A 202 -3.41 13.14 1.88
N SER A 203 -2.91 12.16 1.13
CA SER A 203 -3.10 12.07 -0.32
C SER A 203 -4.58 11.97 -0.69
N ALA A 204 -5.35 11.07 -0.05
CA ALA A 204 -6.77 10.87 -0.34
C ALA A 204 -7.61 12.13 -0.04
N VAL A 205 -7.34 12.83 1.05
CA VAL A 205 -8.00 14.11 1.40
C VAL A 205 -7.63 15.19 0.38
N SER A 206 -6.35 15.31 0.00
CA SER A 206 -5.89 16.28 -1.01
C SER A 206 -6.54 16.05 -2.39
N LEU A 207 -6.79 14.78 -2.72
CA LEU A 207 -7.46 14.38 -3.96
C LEU A 207 -8.98 14.56 -3.88
N LYS A 208 -9.56 14.96 -2.74
CA LYS A 208 -11.01 15.08 -2.52
C LYS A 208 -11.75 13.76 -2.79
N MET A 209 -11.18 12.65 -2.32
CA MET A 209 -11.82 11.33 -2.46
C MET A 209 -13.14 11.24 -1.67
N SER A 210 -13.95 10.23 -2.01
CA SER A 210 -15.23 10.00 -1.34
C SER A 210 -15.06 9.69 0.14
N ARG A 211 -16.09 10.01 0.94
CA ARG A 211 -16.11 9.73 2.38
C ARG A 211 -15.95 8.25 2.68
N SER A 212 -16.43 7.34 1.82
CA SER A 212 -16.25 5.90 2.03
C SER A 212 -14.78 5.48 1.92
N CYS A 213 -14.01 6.08 1.00
CA CYS A 213 -12.57 5.79 0.88
C CYS A 213 -11.80 6.31 2.09
N ILE A 214 -12.11 7.53 2.55
CA ILE A 214 -11.49 8.10 3.75
C ILE A 214 -11.82 7.24 4.98
N ASN A 215 -13.07 6.82 5.15
CA ASN A 215 -13.47 5.95 6.26
C ASN A 215 -12.72 4.61 6.27
N LYS A 216 -12.44 4.03 5.09
CA LYS A 216 -11.61 2.83 4.96
C LYS A 216 -10.19 3.06 5.48
N ILE A 217 -9.56 4.17 5.12
CA ILE A 217 -8.22 4.52 5.62
C ILE A 217 -8.25 4.81 7.13
N GLU A 218 -9.22 5.61 7.59
CA GLU A 218 -9.41 5.91 9.01
C GLU A 218 -9.62 4.61 9.83
N SER A 219 -10.29 3.60 9.26
CA SER A 219 -10.48 2.29 9.90
C SER A 219 -9.18 1.48 10.05
N LEU A 220 -8.18 1.73 9.20
CA LEU A 220 -6.83 1.17 9.32
C LEU A 220 -5.97 1.95 10.33
N ILE A 221 -6.15 3.27 10.40
CA ILE A 221 -5.37 4.16 11.28
C ILE A 221 -5.84 4.08 12.74
N GLY A 222 -7.14 4.15 12.98
CA GLY A 222 -7.72 4.22 14.33
C GLY A 222 -7.16 3.15 15.29
N PRO A 223 -7.08 1.88 14.87
CA PRO A 223 -6.49 0.81 15.68
C PRO A 223 -5.01 0.99 16.05
N LEU A 224 -4.28 1.86 15.34
CA LEU A 224 -2.85 2.12 15.52
C LEU A 224 -2.57 3.43 16.26
N LEU A 225 -3.60 4.10 16.82
CA LEU A 225 -3.43 5.36 17.53
C LEU A 225 -2.44 5.28 18.69
N ASP A 226 -2.34 4.14 19.38
CA ASP A 226 -1.37 3.94 20.46
C ASP A 226 0.09 3.99 19.96
N GLN A 227 0.32 3.75 18.67
CA GLN A 227 1.63 3.75 18.02
C GLN A 227 1.95 5.05 17.27
N THR A 228 1.02 6.01 17.28
CA THR A 228 1.09 7.24 16.49
C THR A 228 1.77 8.36 17.28
N THR A 229 2.40 9.31 16.56
CA THR A 229 2.91 10.58 17.11
C THR A 229 2.00 11.75 16.74
N ILE A 230 2.10 12.86 17.48
CA ILE A 230 1.24 14.04 17.28
C ILE A 230 1.38 14.60 15.87
N ASP A 231 2.57 14.57 15.29
CA ASP A 231 2.87 15.09 13.94
C ASP A 231 1.97 14.52 12.84
N TYR A 232 1.45 13.31 13.04
CA TYR A 232 0.55 12.66 12.09
C TYR A 232 -0.91 13.10 12.25
N LEU A 233 -1.32 13.52 13.46
CA LEU A 233 -2.66 14.01 13.78
C LEU A 233 -2.86 15.48 13.34
N LEU A 234 -1.78 16.24 13.21
CA LEU A 234 -1.78 17.63 12.74
C LEU A 234 -2.07 17.71 11.23
N LEU A 235 -3.31 17.38 10.85
CA LEU A 235 -3.83 17.55 9.49
C LEU A 235 -4.50 18.92 9.37
N PRO A 236 -4.20 19.71 8.33
CA PRO A 236 -4.88 20.98 8.11
C PRO A 236 -6.39 20.81 8.06
N SER A 237 -7.12 21.72 8.69
CA SER A 237 -8.58 21.71 8.63
C SER A 237 -9.07 21.77 7.17
N PRO A 238 -10.16 21.06 6.83
CA PRO A 238 -10.83 21.24 5.55
C PRO A 238 -11.21 22.72 5.32
N HIS A 239 -11.22 23.12 4.06
CA HIS A 239 -11.46 24.51 3.66
C HIS A 239 -12.78 25.06 4.22
N GLY A 240 -12.73 26.26 4.81
CA GLY A 240 -13.90 27.01 5.25
C GLY A 240 -14.20 26.98 6.75
N LYS A 241 -13.46 26.21 7.56
CA LYS A 241 -13.61 26.23 9.02
C LYS A 241 -12.76 27.28 9.75
N GLY A 242 -11.69 27.79 9.13
CA GLY A 242 -10.76 28.76 9.74
C GLY A 242 -9.78 28.16 10.75
N GLN A 243 -10.08 26.97 11.28
CA GLN A 243 -9.20 26.21 12.18
C GLN A 243 -7.89 25.81 11.51
N ALA A 244 -6.83 25.75 12.31
CA ALA A 244 -5.54 25.25 11.86
C ALA A 244 -5.61 23.75 11.54
N TYR A 245 -6.28 22.96 12.39
CA TYR A 245 -6.26 21.50 12.33
C TYR A 245 -7.66 20.86 12.28
N ASP A 246 -7.77 19.68 11.66
CA ASP A 246 -9.02 18.91 11.57
C ASP A 246 -9.29 18.14 12.88
N VAL A 247 -10.02 18.79 13.80
CA VAL A 247 -10.45 18.20 15.08
C VAL A 247 -11.40 17.01 14.87
N ASP A 248 -12.30 17.09 13.89
CA ASP A 248 -13.26 16.01 13.63
C ASP A 248 -12.54 14.74 13.18
N PHE A 249 -11.45 14.86 12.42
CA PHE A 249 -10.60 13.72 12.04
C PHE A 249 -10.04 12.99 13.27
N VAL A 250 -9.48 13.73 14.23
CA VAL A 250 -8.94 13.15 15.45
C VAL A 250 -10.04 12.48 16.27
N LEU A 251 -11.18 13.14 16.47
CA LEU A 251 -12.32 12.56 17.19
C LEU A 251 -12.82 11.25 16.54
N ARG A 252 -12.87 11.18 15.21
CA ARG A 252 -13.23 9.94 14.49
C ARG A 252 -12.20 8.84 14.70
N LEU A 253 -10.90 9.14 14.65
CA LEU A 253 -9.87 8.14 14.91
C LEU A 253 -9.95 7.59 16.34
N VAL A 254 -10.19 8.46 17.33
CA VAL A 254 -10.37 8.02 18.72
C VAL A 254 -11.62 7.16 18.84
N HIS A 255 -12.73 7.56 18.23
CA HIS A 255 -13.94 6.72 18.19
C HIS A 255 -13.67 5.34 17.58
N ILE A 256 -12.94 5.26 16.47
CA ILE A 256 -12.54 3.98 15.84
C ILE A 256 -11.61 3.18 16.77
N PHE A 257 -10.71 3.82 17.52
CA PHE A 257 -9.84 3.13 18.46
C PHE A 257 -10.62 2.41 19.57
N PHE A 258 -11.70 3.02 20.09
CA PHE A 258 -12.55 2.41 21.12
C PHE A 258 -13.53 1.37 20.56
N PHE A 259 -14.16 1.67 19.42
CA PHE A 259 -15.32 0.89 18.93
C PHE A 259 -15.04 0.07 17.67
N GLY A 260 -13.84 0.19 17.07
CA GLY A 260 -13.47 -0.42 15.79
C GLY A 260 -13.14 -1.92 15.85
N GLY A 261 -13.21 -2.56 17.02
CA GLY A 261 -13.28 -4.02 17.17
C GLY A 261 -12.02 -4.82 16.80
N SER A 262 -10.87 -4.19 16.56
CA SER A 262 -9.69 -4.88 16.00
C SER A 262 -8.62 -5.29 17.01
N PHE A 263 -8.54 -4.64 18.19
CA PHE A 263 -7.50 -4.92 19.17
C PHE A 263 -8.00 -4.83 20.62
N GLU A 264 -7.42 -5.63 21.51
CA GLU A 264 -7.67 -5.53 22.95
C GLU A 264 -7.29 -4.14 23.47
N LEU A 265 -8.25 -3.48 24.11
CA LEU A 265 -8.07 -2.18 24.75
C LEU A 265 -7.37 -2.38 26.09
N THR A 266 -6.05 -2.54 26.06
CA THR A 266 -5.26 -2.66 27.29
C THR A 266 -5.02 -1.29 27.91
N SER A 267 -4.86 -1.24 29.24
CA SER A 267 -4.58 -0.01 29.98
C SER A 267 -3.35 0.74 29.44
N ASN A 268 -2.29 0.02 29.04
CA ASN A 268 -1.10 0.63 28.45
C ASN A 268 -1.38 1.32 27.10
N ARG A 269 -2.19 0.72 26.23
CA ARG A 269 -2.55 1.33 24.94
C ARG A 269 -3.41 2.57 25.15
N LEU A 270 -4.39 2.47 26.05
CA LEU A 270 -5.26 3.58 26.42
C LEU A 270 -4.45 4.77 26.97
N MET A 271 -3.48 4.50 27.85
CA MET A 271 -2.59 5.53 28.39
C MET A 271 -1.73 6.20 27.31
N ARG A 272 -1.24 5.45 26.32
CA ARG A 272 -0.48 6.02 25.19
C ARG A 272 -1.34 6.94 24.34
N VAL A 273 -2.59 6.54 24.06
CA VAL A 273 -3.56 7.39 23.35
C VAL A 273 -3.91 8.63 24.18
N ALA A 274 -4.07 8.51 25.51
CA ALA A 274 -4.31 9.65 26.38
C ALA A 274 -3.19 10.69 26.36
N LYS A 275 -1.94 10.23 26.50
CA LYS A 275 -0.76 11.11 26.38
C LYS A 275 -0.71 11.81 25.03
N MET A 276 -1.07 11.09 23.95
CA MET A 276 -1.13 11.68 22.61
C MET A 276 -2.24 12.74 22.46
N MET A 277 -3.43 12.45 22.98
CA MET A 277 -4.57 13.38 22.95
C MET A 277 -4.33 14.62 23.79
N ASP A 278 -3.67 14.49 24.95
CA ASP A 278 -3.35 15.63 25.79
C ASP A 278 -2.35 16.58 25.10
N LEU A 279 -1.36 16.04 24.37
CA LEU A 279 -0.47 16.86 23.53
C LEU A 279 -1.23 17.55 22.40
N PHE A 280 -2.17 16.84 21.75
CA PHE A 280 -3.01 17.43 20.71
C PHE A 280 -3.90 18.55 21.26
N LEU A 281 -4.48 18.37 22.44
CA LEU A 281 -5.28 19.38 23.15
C LEU A 281 -4.49 20.67 23.38
N VAL A 282 -3.24 20.56 23.84
CA VAL A 282 -2.37 21.73 24.05
C VAL A 282 -2.07 22.45 22.73
N GLU A 283 -1.89 21.71 21.64
CA GLU A 283 -1.59 22.26 20.31
C GLU A 283 -2.80 22.99 19.70
N VAL A 284 -4.03 22.50 19.90
CA VAL A 284 -5.25 23.12 19.34
C VAL A 284 -5.89 24.17 20.25
N ALA A 285 -5.66 24.12 21.56
CA ALA A 285 -6.19 25.08 22.53
C ALA A 285 -5.96 26.57 22.16
N PRO A 286 -4.81 26.98 21.59
CA PRO A 286 -4.59 28.37 21.22
C PRO A 286 -5.28 28.83 19.93
N ASP A 287 -6.00 27.96 19.22
CA ASP A 287 -6.67 28.31 17.97
C ASP A 287 -7.94 29.14 18.23
N PRO A 288 -8.03 30.41 17.78
CA PRO A 288 -9.20 31.27 17.99
C PRO A 288 -10.45 30.77 17.23
N HIS A 289 -10.28 29.87 16.27
CA HIS A 289 -11.38 29.28 15.51
C HIS A 289 -11.87 27.94 16.10
N LEU A 290 -11.25 27.44 17.18
CA LEU A 290 -11.70 26.25 17.87
C LEU A 290 -12.98 26.51 18.68
N LYS A 291 -14.08 25.83 18.33
CA LYS A 291 -15.37 26.10 18.96
C LYS A 291 -15.48 25.41 20.32
N PRO A 292 -16.27 25.98 21.27
CA PRO A 292 -16.40 25.41 22.61
C PRO A 292 -16.85 23.94 22.61
N PHE A 293 -17.79 23.56 21.75
CA PHE A 293 -18.27 22.17 21.69
C PHE A 293 -17.23 21.19 21.11
N GLU A 294 -16.32 21.66 20.23
CA GLU A 294 -15.23 20.83 19.70
C GLU A 294 -14.15 20.62 20.75
N PHE A 295 -13.83 21.67 21.52
CA PHE A 295 -12.93 21.56 22.67
C PHE A 295 -13.52 20.65 23.75
N GLU A 296 -14.81 20.80 24.07
CA GLU A 296 -15.54 19.91 24.99
C GLU A 296 -15.50 18.45 24.53
N ALA A 297 -15.71 18.20 23.25
CA ALA A 297 -15.63 16.85 22.69
C ALA A 297 -14.23 16.25 22.87
N LEU A 298 -13.16 17.03 22.65
CA LEU A 298 -11.79 16.56 22.82
C LEU A 298 -11.44 16.22 24.27
N ILE A 299 -11.89 17.01 25.25
CA ILE A 299 -11.60 16.72 26.67
C ILE A 299 -12.38 15.50 27.18
N THR A 300 -13.60 15.26 26.65
CA THR A 300 -14.51 14.20 27.10
C THR A 300 -14.37 12.87 26.36
N VAL A 301 -13.65 12.83 25.23
CA VAL A 301 -13.55 11.62 24.38
C VAL A 301 -12.81 10.46 25.07
N LEU A 302 -12.01 10.74 26.10
CA LEU A 302 -11.26 9.74 26.87
C LEU A 302 -11.80 9.60 28.29
N PRO A 303 -11.90 8.37 28.83
CA PRO A 303 -12.25 8.17 30.23
C PRO A 303 -11.14 8.69 31.15
N ASP A 304 -11.50 9.22 32.31
CA ASP A 304 -10.53 9.77 33.29
C ASP A 304 -9.47 8.73 33.71
N ALA A 305 -9.86 7.46 33.80
CA ALA A 305 -8.96 6.35 34.11
C ALA A 305 -7.85 6.12 33.07
N ALA A 306 -7.93 6.74 31.89
CA ALA A 306 -6.87 6.71 30.88
C ALA A 306 -5.66 7.59 31.23
N ARG A 307 -5.85 8.59 32.10
CA ARG A 307 -4.84 9.60 32.42
C ARG A 307 -4.17 9.29 33.76
N GLU A 308 -2.85 9.25 33.75
CA GLU A 308 -2.04 9.19 34.99
C GLU A 308 -1.91 10.57 35.66
N SER A 309 -1.90 11.63 34.85
CA SER A 309 -1.87 13.04 35.28
C SER A 309 -2.81 13.85 34.39
N HIS A 310 -3.37 14.92 34.96
CA HIS A 310 -4.25 15.86 34.27
C HIS A 310 -3.55 17.21 33.98
N ASP A 311 -2.24 17.32 34.21
CA ASP A 311 -1.51 18.60 34.09
C ASP A 311 -1.61 19.20 32.67
N GLN A 312 -1.43 18.36 31.64
CA GLN A 312 -1.52 18.79 30.24
C GLN A 312 -2.96 19.17 29.85
N LEU A 313 -3.95 18.46 30.39
CA LEU A 313 -5.36 18.80 30.20
C LEU A 313 -5.69 20.17 30.82
N TYR A 314 -5.26 20.42 32.06
CA TYR A 314 -5.45 21.71 32.72
C TYR A 314 -4.70 22.84 32.01
N LEU A 315 -3.50 22.58 31.48
CA LEU A 315 -2.77 23.53 30.66
C LEU A 315 -3.55 23.90 29.40
N ALA A 316 -4.07 22.90 28.67
CA ALA A 316 -4.90 23.15 27.48
C ALA A 316 -6.16 23.95 27.81
N MET A 317 -6.84 23.65 28.93
CA MET A 317 -8.00 24.41 29.40
C MET A 317 -7.66 25.87 29.72
N ASP A 318 -6.57 26.11 30.45
CA ASP A 318 -6.11 27.47 30.77
C ASP A 318 -5.78 28.26 29.50
N MET A 319 -5.10 27.65 28.54
CA MET A 319 -4.79 28.27 27.23
C MET A 319 -6.06 28.61 26.45
N TYR A 320 -7.01 27.68 26.36
CA TYR A 320 -8.26 27.87 25.63
C TYR A 320 -9.11 28.99 26.25
N LEU A 321 -9.27 28.98 27.58
CA LEU A 321 -10.08 29.98 28.28
C LEU A 321 -9.48 31.40 28.20
N LYS A 322 -8.14 31.52 28.21
CA LYS A 322 -7.47 32.83 28.08
C LYS A 322 -7.69 33.51 26.74
N LEU A 323 -7.97 32.75 25.68
CA LEU A 323 -8.18 33.28 24.33
C LEU A 323 -9.66 33.36 23.94
N SER A 324 -10.54 32.76 24.74
CA SER A 324 -11.99 32.78 24.56
C SER A 324 -12.68 33.96 25.25
N ILE A 325 -11.95 34.72 26.07
CA ILE A 325 -12.38 35.94 26.78
C ILE A 325 -11.81 37.16 26.08
#